data_AF-X1L2F0-F1
#
_entry.id   AF-X1L2F0-F1
#
_cell.length_a   1.000
_cell.length_b   1.000
_cell.length_c   1.000
_cell.angle_alpha   90.00
_cell.angle_beta   90.00
_cell.angle_gamma   90.00
#
_symmetry.space_group_name_H-M   'P 1'
#
loop_
_entity.id
_entity.type
_entity.pdbx_description
1 polymer ?
#
loop_
_entity_poly.entity_id
_entity_poly.type
_entity_poly.pdbx_seq_one_letter_code
_entity_poly.pdbx_strand_id
1 'polypeptide(L)'
;MNSSIFEKFTLERNLVYISVAAILIVFGLIFYLFFGQLTKSIQILAPNGGEEWEIGQTYEIIWEAKGLEKVGIEYPWQVVVKLYFSARDL
;
A
#
# COMPACT_ATOMS: atom_id res chain seq x y z
N MET A 1 54.26 13.89 2.28
CA MET A 1 53.92 12.51 1.86
C MET A 1 52.82 12.63 0.83
N ASN A 2 53.14 12.45 -0.43
CA ASN A 2 52.19 12.55 -1.53
C ASN A 2 51.45 11.20 -1.57
N SER A 3 50.17 11.17 -1.22
CA SER A 3 49.37 9.95 -1.36
C SER A 3 49.48 9.49 -2.82
N SER A 4 49.88 8.24 -2.98
CA SER A 4 50.24 7.66 -4.28
C SER A 4 49.04 7.74 -5.23
N ILE A 5 49.28 8.14 -6.49
CA ILE A 5 48.26 8.23 -7.55
C ILE A 5 47.43 6.93 -7.64
N PHE A 6 48.04 5.79 -7.30
CA PHE A 6 47.37 4.49 -7.24
C PHE A 6 46.32 4.39 -6.12
N GLU A 7 46.56 4.97 -4.94
CA GLU A 7 45.57 5.05 -3.86
C GLU A 7 44.40 5.96 -4.25
N LYS A 8 44.71 7.08 -4.93
CA LYS A 8 43.68 7.97 -5.45
C LYS A 8 42.82 7.27 -6.51
N PHE A 9 43.44 6.54 -7.44
CA PHE A 9 42.73 5.80 -8.49
C PHE A 9 41.84 4.67 -7.96
N THR A 10 42.26 3.95 -6.90
CA THR A 10 41.41 2.96 -6.22
C THR A 10 40.29 3.62 -5.41
N LEU A 11 40.54 4.76 -4.77
CA LEU A 11 39.53 5.51 -4.01
C LEU A 11 38.40 6.03 -4.91
N GLU A 12 38.71 6.64 -6.05
CA GLU A 12 37.69 7.13 -7.00
C GLU A 12 36.81 6.00 -7.54
N ARG A 13 37.41 4.84 -7.85
CA ARG A 13 36.67 3.67 -8.33
C ARG A 13 35.76 3.09 -7.24
N ASN A 14 36.23 2.99 -6.00
CA ASN A 14 35.41 2.52 -4.88
C ASN A 14 34.27 3.50 -4.56
N LEU A 15 34.53 4.81 -4.65
CA LEU A 15 33.52 5.84 -4.48
C LEU A 15 32.42 5.74 -5.54
N VAL A 16 32.78 5.51 -6.80
CA VAL A 16 31.83 5.30 -7.90
C VAL A 16 30.98 4.05 -7.64
N TYR A 17 31.57 2.91 -7.25
CA TYR A 17 30.79 1.70 -6.96
C TYR A 17 29.80 1.90 -5.80
N ILE A 18 30.21 2.59 -4.74
CA ILE A 18 29.34 2.91 -3.60
C ILE A 18 28.19 3.82 -4.05
N SER A 19 28.47 4.84 -4.87
CA SER A 19 27.42 5.73 -5.38
C SER A 19 26.42 4.98 -6.27
N VAL A 20 26.88 4.09 -7.14
CA VAL A 20 26.00 3.29 -8.01
C VAL A 20 25.16 2.32 -7.18
N ALA A 21 25.76 1.63 -6.21
CA ALA A 21 25.04 0.75 -5.31
C ALA A 21 23.99 1.54 -4.49
N ALA A 22 24.34 2.73 -3.98
CA ALA A 22 23.42 3.60 -3.27
C ALA A 22 22.25 4.04 -4.16
N ILE A 23 22.51 4.42 -5.42
CA ILE A 23 21.46 4.78 -6.38
C ILE A 23 20.54 3.59 -6.66
N LEU A 24 21.08 2.38 -6.85
CA LEU A 24 20.27 1.18 -7.07
C LEU A 24 19.40 0.83 -5.86
N ILE A 25 19.94 0.97 -4.64
CA ILE A 25 19.18 0.76 -3.40
C ILE A 25 18.05 1.79 -3.28
N VAL A 26 18.36 3.07 -3.48
CA VAL A 26 17.37 4.16 -3.43
C VAL A 26 16.30 3.96 -4.50
N PHE A 27 16.69 3.59 -5.71
CA PHE A 27 15.76 3.29 -6.80
C PHE A 27 14.85 2.08 -6.47
N GLY A 28 15.41 0.99 -5.92
CA GLY A 28 14.64 -0.16 -5.48
C GLY A 28 13.67 0.16 -4.34
N LEU A 29 14.08 1.01 -3.40
CA LEU A 29 13.22 1.48 -2.31
C LEU A 29 12.07 2.35 -2.84
N ILE A 30 12.36 3.29 -3.73
CA ILE A 30 11.34 4.12 -4.38
C ILE A 30 10.38 3.23 -5.17
N PHE A 31 10.91 2.28 -5.96
CA PHE A 31 10.10 1.33 -6.72
C PHE A 31 9.19 0.50 -5.79
N TYR A 32 9.72 -0.04 -4.69
CA TYR A 32 8.92 -0.79 -3.73
C TYR A 32 7.83 0.07 -3.06
N LEU A 33 8.15 1.32 -2.68
CA LEU A 33 7.18 2.23 -2.07
C LEU A 33 6.08 2.66 -3.04
N PHE A 34 6.40 2.87 -4.31
CA PHE A 34 5.43 3.27 -5.34
C PHE A 34 4.57 2.11 -5.82
N PHE A 35 5.16 0.93 -6.08
CA PHE A 35 4.45 -0.20 -6.66
C PHE A 35 3.88 -1.17 -5.61
N GLY A 36 4.35 -1.12 -4.35
CA GLY A 36 3.86 -1.97 -3.26
C GLY A 36 2.49 -1.58 -2.70
N GLN A 37 1.95 -0.41 -3.06
CA GLN A 37 0.62 0.06 -2.59
C GLN A 37 -0.54 -0.39 -3.50
N LEU A 38 -0.28 -1.23 -4.52
CA LEU A 38 -1.31 -1.69 -5.46
C LEU A 38 -2.16 -2.86 -4.93
N THR A 39 -1.94 -3.31 -3.69
CA THR A 39 -2.78 -4.35 -3.11
C THR A 39 -4.13 -3.75 -2.70
N LYS A 40 -5.17 -4.18 -3.40
CA LYS A 40 -6.56 -3.81 -3.10
C LYS A 40 -7.10 -4.81 -2.10
N SER A 41 -7.51 -4.33 -0.93
CA SER A 41 -8.13 -5.18 0.09
C SER A 41 -9.36 -4.51 0.66
N ILE A 42 -10.36 -5.32 1.00
CA ILE A 42 -11.52 -4.94 1.80
C ILE A 42 -11.59 -5.93 2.96
N GLN A 43 -11.71 -5.42 4.18
CA GLN A 43 -11.90 -6.21 5.38
C GLN A 43 -13.14 -5.73 6.11
N ILE A 44 -14.05 -6.65 6.45
CA ILE A 44 -15.18 -6.34 7.32
C ILE A 44 -14.70 -6.50 8.77
N LEU A 45 -14.84 -5.45 9.56
CA LEU A 45 -14.46 -5.40 10.98
C LEU A 45 -15.62 -5.84 11.88
N ALA A 46 -16.85 -5.40 11.54
CA ALA A 46 -18.07 -5.82 12.21
C ALA A 46 -19.30 -5.62 11.28
N PRO A 47 -20.29 -6.53 11.25
CA PRO A 47 -20.18 -7.89 11.75
C PRO A 47 -19.11 -8.70 11.03
N ASN A 48 -18.37 -9.53 11.76
CA ASN A 48 -17.37 -10.44 11.18
C ASN A 48 -17.81 -11.91 11.16
N GLY A 49 -19.05 -12.20 11.58
CA GLY A 49 -19.69 -13.51 11.46
C GLY A 49 -19.77 -14.32 12.75
N GLY A 50 -19.30 -13.76 13.88
CA GLY A 50 -19.42 -14.36 15.21
C GLY A 50 -20.52 -13.74 16.09
N GLU A 51 -21.16 -12.66 15.65
CA GLU A 51 -22.21 -11.99 16.44
C GLU A 51 -23.59 -12.66 16.26
N GLU A 52 -24.40 -12.67 17.31
CA GLU A 52 -25.83 -13.02 17.22
C GLU A 52 -26.65 -11.78 16.88
N TRP A 53 -27.48 -11.88 15.84
CA TRP A 53 -28.26 -10.77 15.32
C TRP A 53 -29.72 -10.91 15.72
N GLU A 54 -30.23 -9.92 16.45
CA GLU A 54 -31.63 -9.82 16.81
C GLU A 54 -32.44 -9.32 15.61
N ILE A 55 -33.56 -10.01 15.35
CA ILE A 55 -34.45 -9.67 14.23
C ILE A 55 -35.08 -8.29 14.48
N GLY A 56 -35.03 -7.42 13.46
CA GLY A 56 -35.65 -6.10 13.50
C GLY A 56 -34.72 -4.98 13.98
N GLN A 57 -33.48 -5.30 14.35
CA GLN A 57 -32.46 -4.31 14.71
C GLN A 57 -31.66 -3.85 13.49
N THR A 58 -31.20 -2.60 13.54
CA THR A 58 -30.26 -2.04 12.57
C THR A 58 -28.87 -2.08 13.16
N TYR A 59 -27.92 -2.58 12.38
CA TYR A 59 -26.53 -2.68 12.78
C TYR A 59 -25.65 -1.99 11.76
N GLU A 60 -24.65 -1.29 12.25
CA GLU A 60 -23.66 -0.64 11.40
C GLU A 60 -22.68 -1.68 10.86
N ILE A 61 -22.43 -1.62 9.55
CA ILE A 61 -21.38 -2.43 8.91
C ILE A 61 -20.10 -1.59 8.90
N ILE A 62 -19.13 -2.01 9.69
CA ILE A 62 -17.81 -1.43 9.80
C ILE A 62 -16.87 -2.23 8.92
N TRP A 63 -16.20 -1.55 7.99
CA TRP A 63 -15.23 -2.15 7.08
C TRP A 63 -14.08 -1.18 6.81
N GLU A 64 -12.94 -1.75 6.47
CA GLU A 64 -11.73 -1.04 6.08
C GLU A 64 -11.37 -1.44 4.65
N ALA A 65 -10.96 -0.47 3.83
CA ALA A 65 -10.48 -0.72 2.48
C ALA A 65 -9.14 -0.05 2.25
N LYS A 66 -8.26 -0.72 1.49
CA LYS A 66 -6.94 -0.21 1.14
C LYS A 66 -6.77 -0.23 -0.38
N GLY A 67 -6.27 0.87 -0.94
CA GLY A 67 -5.99 0.98 -2.38
C GLY A 67 -7.23 1.01 -3.28
N LEU A 68 -8.41 1.31 -2.73
CA LEU A 68 -9.70 1.32 -3.43
C LEU A 68 -10.30 2.72 -3.42
N GLU A 69 -10.47 3.31 -4.60
CA GLU A 69 -11.12 4.62 -4.74
C GLU A 69 -12.64 4.55 -4.57
N LYS A 70 -13.25 3.40 -4.86
CA LYS A 70 -14.70 3.19 -4.83
C LYS A 70 -15.03 1.77 -4.40
N VAL A 71 -15.93 1.65 -3.43
CA VAL A 71 -16.54 0.38 -3.03
C VAL A 71 -18.04 0.47 -3.32
N GLY A 72 -18.60 -0.58 -3.90
CA GLY A 72 -20.02 -0.69 -4.22
C GLY A 72 -20.56 -2.03 -3.75
N ILE A 73 -21.76 -2.03 -3.17
CA ILE A 73 -22.49 -3.24 -2.83
C ILE A 73 -23.50 -3.48 -3.95
N GLU A 74 -23.39 -4.60 -4.66
CA GLU A 74 -24.32 -4.98 -5.72
C GLU A 74 -25.28 -6.06 -5.21
N TYR A 75 -26.58 -5.80 -5.28
CA TYR A 75 -27.60 -6.82 -5.04
C TYR A 75 -28.06 -7.42 -6.37
N PRO A 76 -28.07 -8.75 -6.53
CA PRO A 76 -28.30 -9.39 -7.82
C PRO A 76 -29.73 -9.24 -8.38
N TRP A 77 -30.69 -8.69 -7.63
CA TRP A 77 -32.11 -8.77 -8.00
C TRP A 77 -32.96 -7.50 -7.96
N GLN A 78 -32.46 -6.31 -7.59
CA GLN A 78 -33.26 -5.06 -7.69
C GLN A 78 -32.42 -3.81 -7.97
N VAL A 79 -33.08 -2.83 -8.63
CA VAL A 79 -32.67 -1.49 -9.04
C VAL A 79 -31.36 -0.99 -8.42
N VAL A 80 -30.40 -0.66 -9.30
CA VAL A 80 -29.04 -0.22 -8.97
C VAL A 80 -29.09 1.08 -8.15
N VAL A 81 -29.07 0.96 -6.82
CA VAL A 81 -28.71 2.08 -5.94
C VAL A 81 -27.19 2.02 -5.76
N LYS A 82 -26.46 2.73 -6.61
CA LYS A 82 -25.01 2.94 -6.44
C LYS A 82 -24.80 3.88 -5.24
N LEU A 83 -24.77 3.33 -4.04
CA LEU A 83 -24.32 4.05 -2.86
C LEU A 83 -22.79 4.08 -2.90
N TYR A 84 -22.23 5.21 -3.33
CA TYR A 84 -20.81 5.47 -3.23
C TYR A 84 -20.50 5.85 -1.78
N PHE A 85 -20.01 4.88 -1.00
CA PHE A 85 -19.47 5.17 0.32
C PHE A 85 -17.98 5.52 0.17
N SER A 86 -17.60 6.72 0.61
CA SER A 86 -16.18 7.08 0.76
C SER A 86 -15.64 6.28 1.92
N ALA A 87 -14.66 5.41 1.66
CA ALA A 87 -13.91 4.75 2.73
C ALA A 87 -13.27 5.82 3.63
N ARG A 88 -13.21 5.56 4.93
CA ARG A 88 -12.48 6.40 5.86
C ARG A 88 -11.01 5.95 5.77
N ASP A 89 -10.19 6.69 5.02
CA ASP A 89 -8.75 6.48 5.00
C ASP A 89 -8.19 6.81 6.39
N LEU A 90 -7.50 5.84 7.01
CA LEU A 90 -6.65 6.05 8.20
C LEU A 90 -5.18 5.98 7.79
#